data_AF-A0A8K1LQM1-F1
#
_entry.id   AF-A0A8K1LQM1-F1
#
_cell.length_a   1.000
_cell.length_b   1.000
_cell.length_c   1.000
_cell.angle_alpha   90.00
_cell.angle_beta   90.00
_cell.angle_gamma   90.00
#
_symmetry.space_group_name_H-M   'P 1'
#
loop_
_entity.id
_entity.type
_entity.pdbx_description
1 polymer ?
#
loop_
_entity_poly.entity_id
_entity_poly.type
_entity_poly.pdbx_seq_one_letter_code
_entity_poly.pdbx_strand_id
1 'polypeptide(L)'
;YEEYIAMGIDPKKLVMGVPWYGYDYVCQNLSTDSLGQFHQVWFDDPHSISLKAAYVKSRGLRGIGMWNGNSLDYSREAAAEQQTQAMWQALTP
;
A
#
# COMPACT_ATOMS: atom_id res chain seq x y z
N TYR A 1 -7.80 -7.57 -11.38
CA TYR A 1 -6.94 -8.39 -12.27
C TYR A 1 -7.72 -9.32 -13.15
N GLU A 2 -8.82 -9.92 -12.67
CA GLU A 2 -9.65 -10.85 -13.45
C GLU A 2 -10.06 -10.31 -14.83
N GLU A 3 -10.42 -9.04 -14.94
CA GLU A 3 -10.79 -8.41 -16.22
C GLU A 3 -9.64 -8.46 -17.25
N TYR A 4 -8.41 -8.12 -16.84
CA TYR A 4 -7.22 -8.22 -17.71
C TYR A 4 -6.95 -9.66 -18.14
N ILE A 5 -7.14 -10.62 -17.24
CA ILE A 5 -6.97 -12.05 -17.52
C ILE A 5 -8.06 -12.53 -18.48
N ALA A 6 -9.31 -12.09 -18.29
CA ALA A 6 -10.44 -12.41 -19.17
C ALA A 6 -10.26 -11.83 -20.59
N MET A 7 -9.55 -10.69 -20.72
CA MET A 7 -9.13 -10.14 -22.02
C MET A 7 -7.98 -10.93 -22.68
N GLY A 8 -7.48 -12.01 -22.07
CA GLY A 8 -6.41 -12.85 -22.61
C GLY A 8 -5.00 -12.34 -22.33
N ILE A 9 -4.83 -11.37 -21.42
CA ILE A 9 -3.50 -10.92 -21.01
C ILE A 9 -2.90 -11.96 -20.07
N ASP A 10 -1.73 -12.50 -20.44
CA ASP A 10 -0.99 -13.46 -19.63
C ASP A 10 -0.72 -12.86 -18.22
N PRO A 11 -1.19 -13.51 -17.13
CA PRO A 11 -0.93 -13.08 -15.74
C PRO A 11 0.54 -12.80 -15.44
N LYS A 12 1.47 -13.51 -16.10
CA LYS A 12 2.93 -13.33 -15.93
C LYS A 12 3.47 -12.03 -16.50
N LYS A 13 2.63 -11.22 -17.15
CA LYS A 13 2.94 -9.86 -17.60
C LYS A 13 2.38 -8.78 -16.65
N LEU A 14 1.55 -9.15 -15.67
CA LEU A 14 0.86 -8.21 -14.79
C LEU A 14 1.58 -8.08 -13.44
N VAL A 15 1.88 -6.84 -13.03
CA VAL A 15 2.44 -6.51 -11.71
C VAL A 15 1.39 -5.73 -10.92
N MET A 16 1.19 -6.09 -9.64
CA MET A 16 0.30 -5.34 -8.76
C MET A 16 0.96 -4.12 -8.17
N GLY A 17 0.47 -2.93 -8.51
CA GLY A 17 0.90 -1.68 -7.90
C GLY A 17 0.27 -1.48 -6.52
N VAL A 18 1.08 -1.12 -5.51
CA VAL A 18 0.62 -0.76 -4.16
C VAL A 18 1.22 0.57 -3.69
N PRO A 19 0.47 1.42 -2.97
CA PRO A 19 0.93 2.73 -2.53
C PRO A 19 1.75 2.65 -1.23
N TRP A 20 2.82 3.44 -1.15
CA TRP A 20 3.66 3.68 0.05
C TRP A 20 3.27 4.99 0.77
N TYR A 21 2.09 5.50 0.47
CA TYR A 21 1.54 6.73 1.03
C TYR A 21 0.06 6.54 1.29
N GLY A 22 -0.47 7.38 2.18
CA GLY A 22 -1.90 7.51 2.42
C GLY A 22 -2.49 8.71 1.69
N TYR A 23 -3.80 8.69 1.53
CA TYR A 23 -4.59 9.86 1.16
C TYR A 23 -5.24 10.44 2.40
N ASP A 24 -5.04 11.74 2.61
CA ASP A 24 -5.65 12.49 3.70
C ASP A 24 -6.83 13.31 3.16
N TYR A 25 -8.00 13.13 3.79
CA TYR A 25 -9.24 13.80 3.43
C TYR A 25 -9.76 14.61 4.62
N VAL A 26 -9.96 15.92 4.41
CA VAL A 26 -10.65 16.77 5.38
C VAL A 26 -12.13 16.41 5.38
N CYS A 27 -12.63 15.93 6.50
CA CYS A 27 -14.03 15.62 6.71
C CYS A 27 -14.83 16.90 6.96
N GLN A 28 -15.97 16.99 6.28
CA GLN A 28 -16.79 18.19 6.32
C GLN A 28 -17.69 18.28 7.57
N ASN A 29 -17.95 17.18 8.29
CA ASN A 29 -19.03 17.09 9.29
C ASN A 29 -18.71 16.27 10.56
N LEU A 30 -17.45 16.17 10.99
CA LEU A 30 -17.06 15.47 12.24
C LEU A 30 -16.23 16.38 13.15
N SER A 31 -16.37 16.21 14.47
CA SER A 31 -15.80 17.07 15.52
C SER A 31 -14.29 17.22 15.43
N THR A 32 -13.80 18.35 15.92
CA THR A 32 -12.65 19.11 15.40
C THR A 32 -11.29 18.82 16.05
N ASP A 33 -10.20 18.95 15.29
CA ASP A 33 -8.84 19.18 15.84
C ASP A 33 -8.70 20.58 16.49
N SER A 34 -7.47 20.96 16.88
CA SER A 34 -7.17 22.27 17.49
C SER A 34 -7.42 23.49 16.58
N LEU A 35 -7.64 23.25 15.28
CA LEU A 35 -8.00 24.25 14.26
C LEU A 35 -9.44 24.13 13.78
N GLY A 36 -10.20 23.10 14.17
CA GLY A 36 -11.56 22.91 13.69
C GLY A 36 -11.76 21.76 12.69
N GLN A 37 -10.73 21.02 12.29
CA GLN A 37 -10.79 20.11 11.13
C GLN A 37 -10.65 18.65 11.55
N PHE A 38 -11.48 17.76 10.99
CA PHE A 38 -11.34 16.32 11.18
C PHE A 38 -10.75 15.72 9.91
N HIS A 39 -9.81 14.81 10.05
CA HIS A 39 -9.10 14.20 8.93
C HIS A 39 -9.36 12.69 8.89
N GLN A 40 -9.55 12.15 7.70
CA GLN A 40 -9.64 10.71 7.45
C GLN A 40 -8.50 10.29 6.54
N VAL A 41 -7.61 9.44 7.05
CA VAL A 41 -6.46 8.93 6.30
C VAL A 41 -6.71 7.50 5.85
N TRP A 42 -6.56 7.25 4.55
CA TRP A 42 -6.64 5.93 3.94
C TRP A 42 -5.26 5.52 3.46
N PHE A 43 -4.73 4.43 3.99
CA PHE A 43 -3.40 3.93 3.67
C PHE A 43 -3.37 2.40 3.70
N ASP A 44 -2.29 1.83 3.18
CA ASP A 44 -1.95 0.43 3.36
C ASP A 44 -0.87 0.28 4.43
N ASP A 45 -1.01 -0.74 5.26
CA ASP A 45 -0.02 -1.12 6.27
C ASP A 45 0.66 -2.45 5.88
N PRO A 46 1.69 -2.92 6.61
CA PRO A 46 2.35 -4.18 6.27
C PRO A 46 1.37 -5.37 6.20
N HIS A 47 0.29 -5.38 6.97
CA HIS A 47 -0.69 -6.45 6.97
C HIS A 47 -1.53 -6.44 5.69
N SER A 48 -2.10 -5.30 5.30
CA SER A 48 -2.89 -5.16 4.08
C SER A 48 -2.05 -5.39 2.82
N ILE A 49 -0.80 -4.93 2.80
CA ILE A 49 0.16 -5.24 1.73
C ILE A 49 0.45 -6.73 1.64
N SER A 50 0.64 -7.42 2.77
CA SER A 50 0.88 -8.88 2.78
C SER A 50 -0.30 -9.65 2.18
N LEU A 51 -1.54 -9.21 2.44
CA LEU A 51 -2.74 -9.81 1.83
C LEU A 51 -2.77 -9.59 0.31
N LYS A 52 -2.34 -8.41 -0.16
CA LYS A 52 -2.20 -8.11 -1.58
C LYS A 52 -1.10 -8.95 -2.24
N ALA A 53 0.05 -9.15 -1.57
CA ALA A 53 1.11 -10.03 -2.03
C ALA A 53 0.64 -11.49 -2.11
N ALA A 54 -0.14 -11.97 -1.14
CA ALA A 54 -0.77 -13.29 -1.19
C ALA A 54 -1.75 -13.42 -2.36
N TYR A 55 -2.55 -12.37 -2.64
CA TYR A 55 -3.44 -12.34 -3.82
C TYR A 55 -2.65 -12.47 -5.13
N VAL A 56 -1.54 -11.71 -5.28
CA VAL A 56 -0.63 -11.77 -6.45
C VAL A 56 -0.18 -13.22 -6.71
N LYS A 57 0.25 -13.93 -5.66
CA LYS A 57 0.66 -15.34 -5.72
C LYS A 57 -0.50 -16.25 -6.13
N SER A 58 -1.68 -16.06 -5.50
CA SER A 58 -2.87 -16.89 -5.75
C SER A 58 -3.40 -16.79 -7.20
N ARG A 59 -3.11 -15.69 -7.90
CA ARG A 59 -3.51 -15.44 -9.28
C ARG A 59 -2.39 -15.66 -10.30
N GLY A 60 -1.21 -16.09 -9.85
CA GLY A 60 -0.06 -16.31 -10.74
C GLY A 60 0.40 -15.04 -11.46
N LEU A 61 0.20 -13.87 -10.84
CA LEU A 61 0.68 -12.60 -11.40
C LEU A 61 2.21 -12.56 -11.38
N ARG A 62 2.81 -11.68 -12.18
CA ARG A 62 4.28 -11.53 -12.26
C ARG A 62 4.92 -11.13 -10.94
N GLY A 63 4.24 -10.28 -10.18
CA GLY A 63 4.76 -9.77 -8.91
C GLY A 63 3.96 -8.60 -8.38
N ILE A 64 4.52 -7.96 -7.36
CA ILE A 64 4.00 -6.77 -6.70
C ILE A 64 5.07 -5.66 -6.77
N GLY A 65 4.63 -4.43 -6.98
CA GLY A 65 5.49 -3.25 -7.12
C GLY A 65 4.91 -2.10 -6.31
N MET A 66 5.78 -1.36 -5.64
CA MET A 66 5.39 -0.27 -4.76
C MET A 66 5.51 1.09 -5.45
N TRP A 67 4.71 2.07 -5.02
CA TRP A 67 4.81 3.45 -5.48
C TRP A 67 4.68 4.42 -4.29
N ASN A 68 5.64 5.31 -4.00
CA ASN A 68 7.01 5.33 -4.49
C ASN A 68 7.99 5.15 -3.33
N GLY A 69 9.20 4.69 -3.66
CA GLY A 69 10.26 4.30 -2.71
C GLY A 69 10.45 5.31 -1.60
N ASN A 70 10.48 6.59 -1.93
CA ASN A 70 10.82 7.70 -1.05
C ASN A 70 9.65 8.24 -0.21
N SER A 71 8.49 7.57 -0.19
CA SER A 71 7.33 8.01 0.61
C SER A 71 7.31 7.47 2.04
N LEU A 72 8.24 6.59 2.41
CA LEU A 72 8.43 6.17 3.81
C LEU A 72 9.41 7.07 4.56
N ASP A 73 9.37 6.97 5.88
CA ASP A 73 10.37 7.59 6.74
C ASP A 73 11.66 6.76 6.78
N TYR A 74 12.75 7.37 6.31
CA TYR A 74 14.10 6.82 6.29
C TYR A 74 15.02 7.48 7.32
N SER A 75 14.45 8.15 8.33
CA SER A 75 15.19 8.65 9.48
C SER A 75 15.83 7.51 10.28
N ARG A 76 16.80 7.84 11.14
CA ARG A 76 17.49 6.87 12.03
C ARG A 76 16.74 6.65 13.35
N GLU A 77 15.46 6.99 13.40
CA GLU A 77 14.63 6.67 14.54
C GLU A 77 14.28 5.18 14.51
N ALA A 78 14.41 4.50 15.65
CA ALA A 78 14.20 3.04 15.72
C ALA A 78 12.81 2.63 15.22
N ALA A 79 11.78 3.45 15.46
CA ALA A 79 10.43 3.21 14.96
C ALA A 79 10.34 3.33 13.42
N ALA A 80 10.96 4.35 12.84
CA ALA A 80 10.99 4.55 11.38
C ALA A 80 11.70 3.39 10.69
N GLU A 81 12.86 2.98 11.20
CA GLU A 81 13.62 1.83 10.66
C GLU A 81 12.78 0.55 10.71
N GLN A 82 12.13 0.26 11.85
CA GLN A 82 11.28 -0.92 12.02
C GLN A 82 10.07 -0.90 11.06
N GLN A 83 9.38 0.23 10.95
CA GLN A 83 8.19 0.37 10.11
C GLN A 83 8.55 0.28 8.62
N THR A 84 9.62 0.94 8.21
CA THR A 84 10.13 0.87 6.84
C THR A 84 10.53 -0.55 6.47
N GLN A 85 11.24 -1.25 7.36
CA GLN A 85 11.58 -2.66 7.14
C GLN A 85 10.33 -3.53 7.01
N ALA A 86 9.32 -3.35 7.86
CA ALA A 86 8.08 -4.12 7.81
C ALA A 86 7.32 -3.92 6.49
N MET A 87 7.25 -2.68 5.99
CA MET A 87 6.64 -2.38 4.69
C MET A 87 7.36 -3.10 3.54
N TRP A 88 8.70 -3.05 3.50
CA TRP A 88 9.47 -3.76 2.47
C TRP A 88 9.33 -5.28 2.57
N GLN A 89 9.28 -5.83 3.77
CA GLN A 89 9.08 -7.27 3.99
C GLN A 89 7.71 -7.74 3.51
N ALA A 90 6.67 -6.92 3.65
CA ALA A 90 5.31 -7.24 3.23
C ALA A 90 5.15 -7.46 1.72
N LEU A 91 6.07 -6.96 0.88
CA LEU A 91 6.08 -7.21 -0.57
C LEU A 91 6.55 -8.63 -0.92
N THR A 92 7.08 -9.39 0.04
CA THR A 92 7.63 -10.73 -0.20
C THR A 92 6.51 -11.77 -0.16
N PRO A 93 6.16 -12.43 -1.30
CA PRO A 93 5.05 -13.39 -1.38
C PRO A 93 5.35 -14.80 -0.83
#